data_AF-A0A6I5X2X4-F1
#
_entry.id   AF-A0A6I5X2X4-F1
#
_cell.length_a   1.000
_cell.length_b   1.000
_cell.length_c   1.000
_cell.angle_alpha   90.00
_cell.angle_beta   90.00
_cell.angle_gamma   90.00
#
_symmetry.space_group_name_H-M   'P 1'
#
loop_
_entity.id
_entity.type
_entity.pdbx_description
1 polymer ?
#
loop_
_entity_poly.entity_id
_entity_poly.type
_entity_poly.pdbx_seq_one_letter_code
_entity_poly.pdbx_strand_id
1 'polypeptide(L)' 'MPSAEVLAGARERIVDWWTAAWLHTPVLRERFGREVVVALPVEDANDLDQVFAGLEWRRLRLRQDQELTEWGGAAIAATA' A
#
# COMPACT_ATOMS: atom_id res chain seq x y z
N MET A 1 4.93 6.47 10.44
CA MET A 1 4.03 5.83 9.44
C MET A 1 3.44 6.93 8.56
N PRO A 2 3.28 6.79 7.23
CA PRO A 2 2.63 7.83 6.42
C PRO A 2 1.24 8.13 6.99
N SER A 3 0.77 9.38 6.94
CA SER A 3 -0.62 9.69 7.30
C SER A 3 -1.61 9.00 6.34
N ALA A 4 -2.89 8.90 6.73
CA ALA A 4 -3.91 8.32 5.87
C ALA A 4 -4.04 9.12 4.57
N GLU A 5 -4.00 10.45 4.68
CA GLU A 5 -4.07 11.37 3.54
C GLU A 5 -2.89 11.22 2.59
N VAL A 6 -1.67 11.08 3.12
CA VAL A 6 -0.46 10.87 2.30
C VAL A 6 -0.52 9.53 1.57
N LEU A 7 -1.03 8.48 2.23
CA LEU A 7 -1.16 7.17 1.61
C LEU A 7 -2.23 7.20 0.51
N ALA A 8 -3.41 7.74 0.79
CA ALA A 8 -4.50 7.88 -0.17
C ALA A 8 -4.07 8.71 -1.39
N GLY A 9 -3.37 9.84 -1.18
CA GLY A 9 -2.82 10.66 -2.26
C GLY A 9 -1.71 9.99 -3.09
N ALA A 10 -1.13 8.89 -2.60
CA ALA A 10 -0.14 8.10 -3.32
C ALA A 10 -0.73 6.86 -4.02
N ARG A 11 -2.04 6.61 -3.89
CA ARG A 11 -2.72 5.39 -4.35
C ARG A 11 -2.38 5.03 -5.79
N GLU A 12 -2.64 5.93 -6.73
CA GLU A 12 -2.41 5.67 -8.17
C GLU A 12 -0.95 5.28 -8.43
N ARG A 13 0.01 6.04 -7.87
CA ARG A 13 1.45 5.74 -8.00
C ARG A 13 1.83 4.36 -7.46
N ILE A 14 1.23 3.94 -6.35
CA ILE A 14 1.51 2.64 -5.73
C ILE A 14 0.95 1.51 -6.59
N VAL A 15 -0.30 1.65 -7.05
CA VAL A 15 -0.98 0.66 -7.90
C VAL A 15 -0.26 0.53 -9.26
N ASP A 16 0.13 1.65 -9.87
CA ASP A 16 0.90 1.67 -11.11
C ASP A 16 2.25 0.95 -10.94
N TRP A 17 2.95 1.22 -9.84
CA TRP A 17 4.21 0.56 -9.54
C TRP A 17 4.04 -0.94 -9.32
N TRP A 18 3.02 -1.38 -8.58
CA TRP A 18 2.72 -2.81 -8.41
C TRP A 18 2.45 -3.49 -9.74
N THR A 19 1.63 -2.86 -10.59
CA THR A 19 1.31 -3.35 -11.93
C THR A 19 2.57 -3.53 -12.76
N ALA A 20 3.40 -2.48 -12.82
CA ALA A 20 4.62 -2.45 -13.60
C ALA A 20 5.66 -3.48 -13.13
N ALA A 21 5.89 -3.55 -11.81
CA ALA A 21 6.98 -4.34 -11.23
C ALA A 21 6.63 -5.81 -10.99
N TRP A 22 5.37 -6.11 -10.66
CA TRP A 22 4.97 -7.45 -10.20
C TRP A 22 3.97 -8.14 -11.13
N LEU A 23 2.99 -7.41 -11.67
CA LEU A 23 1.86 -8.05 -12.33
C LEU A 23 2.12 -8.40 -13.79
N HIS A 24 3.03 -7.71 -14.50
CA HIS A 24 3.34 -8.03 -15.90
C HIS A 24 4.03 -9.39 -16.09
N THR A 25 4.73 -9.89 -15.07
CA THR A 25 5.45 -11.16 -15.15
C THR A 25 4.67 -12.26 -14.40
N PRO A 26 4.21 -13.34 -15.05
CA PRO A 26 3.36 -14.35 -14.41
C PRO A 26 3.90 -14.95 -13.11
N VAL A 27 5.19 -15.28 -13.05
CA VAL A 27 5.82 -15.83 -11.83
C VAL A 27 5.87 -14.81 -10.69
N LEU A 28 6.06 -13.52 -11.01
CA LEU A 28 6.05 -12.46 -10.00
C LEU A 28 4.64 -12.13 -9.54
N ARG A 29 3.65 -12.21 -10.44
CA ARG A 29 2.23 -12.05 -10.11
C ARG A 29 1.76 -13.11 -9.14
N GLU A 30 2.10 -14.38 -9.39
CA GLU A 30 1.75 -15.48 -8.50
C GLU A 30 2.38 -15.27 -7.11
N ARG A 31 3.66 -14.89 -7.07
CA ARG A 31 4.33 -14.56 -5.81
C ARG A 31 3.65 -13.39 -5.10
N PHE A 32 3.37 -12.30 -5.81
CA PHE A 32 2.68 -11.14 -5.28
C PHE A 32 1.36 -11.52 -4.63
N GLY A 33 0.54 -12.33 -5.31
CA GLY A 33 -0.74 -12.79 -4.78
C GLY A 33 -0.59 -13.58 -3.47
N ARG A 34 0.40 -14.48 -3.39
CA ARG A 34 0.70 -15.24 -2.17
C ARG A 34 1.12 -14.35 -1.00
N GLU A 35 1.97 -13.36 -1.25
CA GLU A 35 2.41 -12.43 -0.21
C GLU A 35 1.27 -11.52 0.27
N VAL A 36 0.42 -11.08 -0.65
CA VAL A 36 -0.76 -10.24 -0.34
C VAL A 36 -1.73 -10.97 0.59
N VAL A 37 -2.13 -12.21 0.30
CA VAL A 37 -3.07 -12.95 1.17
C VAL A 37 -2.49 -13.28 2.54
N VAL A 38 -1.16 -13.37 2.66
CA VAL A 38 -0.49 -13.60 3.95
C VAL A 38 -0.41 -12.31 4.78
N ALA A 39 -0.14 -11.19 4.12
CA ALA A 39 0.14 -9.92 4.80
C ALA A 39 -1.11 -9.07 5.06
N LEU A 40 -2.13 -9.18 4.20
CA LEU A 40 -3.27 -8.27 4.15
C LEU A 40 -4.60 -9.02 4.28
N PRO A 41 -5.60 -8.43 4.97
CA PRO A 41 -6.93 -9.01 5.07
C PRO A 41 -7.74 -8.75 3.79
N VAL A 42 -7.49 -9.54 2.74
CA VAL A 42 -8.17 -9.40 1.44
C VAL A 42 -8.76 -10.73 0.98
N GLU A 43 -9.86 -10.68 0.22
CA GLU A 43 -10.53 -11.87 -0.32
C GLU A 43 -9.96 -12.24 -1.69
N ASP A 44 -9.67 -11.24 -2.53
CA ASP A 44 -9.03 -11.42 -3.83
C ASP A 44 -7.74 -10.61 -3.94
N ALA A 45 -6.60 -11.30 -4.07
CA ALA A 45 -5.30 -10.68 -4.24
C ALA A 45 -5.03 -10.16 -5.66
N ASN A 46 -5.91 -10.44 -6.62
CA ASN A 46 -5.84 -9.89 -7.98
C ASN A 46 -6.59 -8.56 -8.11
N ASP A 47 -7.47 -8.24 -7.16
CA ASP A 47 -8.18 -6.98 -7.09
C ASP A 47 -7.33 -5.93 -6.35
N LEU A 48 -6.63 -5.09 -7.11
CA LEU A 48 -5.73 -4.08 -6.54
C LEU A 48 -6.44 -3.03 -5.68
N ASP A 49 -7.75 -2.84 -5.88
CA ASP A 49 -8.52 -1.94 -5.03
C ASP A 49 -8.70 -2.56 -3.64
N GLN A 50 -8.99 -3.87 -3.58
CA GLN A 50 -9.01 -4.62 -2.32
C GLN A 50 -7.62 -4.70 -1.68
N VAL A 51 -6.56 -4.95 -2.46
CA VAL A 51 -5.18 -4.97 -1.94
C VAL A 51 -4.81 -3.63 -1.31
N PHE A 52 -5.14 -2.52 -1.95
CA PHE A 52 -4.87 -1.19 -1.40
C PHE A 52 -5.69 -0.93 -0.12
N ALA A 53 -6.97 -1.29 -0.10
CA ALA A 53 -7.81 -1.16 1.09
C ALA A 53 -7.26 -2.03 2.26
N GLY A 54 -6.80 -3.24 1.96
CA GLY A 54 -6.13 -4.12 2.93
C GLY A 54 -4.86 -3.50 3.52
N LEU A 55 -4.07 -2.80 2.71
CA LEU A 55 -2.89 -2.05 3.16
C LEU A 55 -3.28 -0.90 4.10
N GLU A 56 -4.31 -0.13 3.76
CA GLU A 56 -4.82 0.95 4.63
C GLU A 56 -5.30 0.42 5.98
N TRP A 57 -5.97 -0.74 5.96
CA TRP A 57 -6.46 -1.39 7.17
C TRP A 57 -5.31 -1.91 8.04
N ARG A 58 -4.31 -2.55 7.43
CA ARG A 58 -3.09 -3.00 8.12
C ARG A 58 -2.36 -1.83 8.79
N ARG A 59 -2.24 -0.70 8.08
CA ARG A 59 -1.68 0.56 8.60
C ARG A 59 -2.46 1.05 9.82
N LEU A 60 -3.80 1.10 9.73
CA LEU A 60 -4.66 1.53 10.84
C LEU A 60 -4.46 0.65 12.07
N ARG A 61 -4.41 -0.67 11.90
CA ARG A 61 -4.21 -1.62 13.00
C ARG A 61 -2.84 -1.45 13.66
N LEU A 62 -1.78 -1.29 12.86
CA LEU A 62 -0.44 -1.01 13.38
C LEU A 62 -0.38 0.28 14.19
N ARG A 63 -1.13 1.32 13.81
CA ARG A 63 -1.23 2.55 14.59
C ARG A 63 -1.89 2.32 15.94
N GLN A 64 -3.00 1.58 15.96
CA GLN A 64 -3.77 1.30 17.17
C GLN A 64 -2.99 0.42 18.15
N ASP A 65 -2.24 -0.57 17.63
CA ASP A 65 -1.53 -1.55 18.46
C ASP A 65 -0.21 -1.01 19.04
N GLN A 66 0.32 0.11 18.53
CA GLN A 66 1.69 0.58 18.85
C GLN A 66 1.80 2.08 19.17
N GLU A 67 0.69 2.81 19.32
CA GLU A 67 0.66 4.27 19.59
C GLU A 67 1.58 5.11 18.66
N LEU A 68 1.80 4.64 17.43
CA LEU A 68 2.83 5.21 16.54
C LEU A 68 2.44 6.60 16.03
N THR A 69 3.37 7.55 16.13
CA THR A 69 3.23 8.89 15.54
C THR A 69 3.24 8.82 14.00
N GLU A 70 2.30 9.53 13.37
CA GLU A 70 2.23 9.66 11.90
C GLU A 70 3.15 10.77 11.40
N TRP A 71 3.74 10.60 10.22
CA TRP A 71 4.53 11.63 9.53
C TRP A 71 3.76 12.08 8.29
N GLY A 72 3.46 13.39 8.19
CA GLY A 72 2.67 13.99 7.11
C GLY A 72 3.38 14.12 5.76
N GLY A 73 4.53 13.45 5.59
CA GLY A 73 5.40 13.63 4.43
C GLY A 73 6.19 14.94 4.49
N ALA A 74 7.41 14.94 3.95
CA ALA A 74 8.11 16.18 3.68
C ALA A 74 7.46 16.79 2.43
N ALA A 75 6.74 17.90 2.59
CA ALA A 75 6.51 18.78 1.46
C ALA A 75 7.89 19.13 0.90
N ILE A 76 8.21 18.63 -0.28
CA ILE A 76 9.32 19.15 -1.07
C ILE A 76 8.96 20.61 -1.31
N ALA A 77 9.46 21.48 -0.43
CA ALA A 77 9.44 22.91 -0.62
C ALA A 77 10.23 23.15 -1.91
N ALA A 78 9.48 23.35 -3.00
CA ALA A 78 10.02 23.82 -4.26
C ALA A 78 10.82 25.08 -3.94
N THR A 79 12.14 24.94 -3.94
CA THR A 79 13.06 26.03 -3.68
C THR A 79 13.16 26.81 -4.99
N ALA A 80 12.87 28.10 -4.85
CA ALA A 80 12.94 29.22 -5.79
C ALA A 80 13.80 29.06 -7.05
#